data_AF-A0A832LGW5-F1
#
_entry.id   AF-A0A832LGW5-F1
#
_cell.length_a   1.000
_cell.length_b   1.000
_cell.length_c   1.000
_cell.angle_alpha   90.00
_cell.angle_beta   90.00
_cell.angle_gamma   90.00
#
_symmetry.space_group_name_H-M   'P 1'
#
loop_
_entity.id
_entity.type
_entity.pdbx_description
1 polymer ?
#
loop_
_entity_poly.entity_id
_entity_poly.type
_entity_poly.pdbx_seq_one_letter_code
_entity_poly.pdbx_strand_id
1 'polypeptide(L)'
;MVKKYTSMAYASADELLFGQSKFPVKAGLGLEIGAGYTTPEVNYAPRPHAGKSKDKLVKEYERITTDTMERMIQIGAPSVVLETEHVEQMSNNPEWGAAVAHAQKTIMEEFHDEYGIKCALRHTIGDIRQDREYLQLRGDQYSTFMEAFELCAQNGADMLSVESMGGKEIFDYAILRNDTAGILFGIGVLGSMDMEMIWKDISDIAKKTGTVSAGDTDCAQANTAMFIAGGLLDKNLAHTTAIVARAISAARSLCAYEAGAVGPGKDCGYENSIVKPIAGVPISQEGKTSTCAHSDLMGNLIMQCCDLWSNESVEYHGEFGGTTVQCWSESLAYDCSMMNVALKTGKAKDLRDVLVLSDKFRDPQGYVLAYDNAYRIGQAITKDGENNYLRAKNAAIECCNIVEEGVNSGKLRLTRFETNALAKVKADLEALTDDADQFMSDNLAKFKQEVPVFRPENYGL
;
A
#
# COMPACT_ATOMS: atom_id res chain seq x y z
N MET A 1 15.03 -13.80 13.23
CA MET A 1 14.95 -14.03 11.78
C MET A 1 13.48 -14.28 11.47
N VAL A 2 12.90 -13.47 10.59
CA VAL A 2 11.48 -13.57 10.19
C VAL A 2 11.29 -14.78 9.26
N LYS A 3 10.07 -15.29 9.13
CA LYS A 3 9.77 -16.42 8.24
C LYS A 3 9.55 -15.89 6.82
N LYS A 4 10.38 -16.32 5.86
CA LYS A 4 10.31 -15.90 4.46
C LYS A 4 9.31 -16.73 3.64
N TYR A 5 8.72 -16.11 2.61
CA TYR A 5 7.87 -16.81 1.65
C TYR A 5 8.71 -17.40 0.51
N THR A 6 8.71 -18.72 0.40
CA THR A 6 9.39 -19.49 -0.67
C THR A 6 8.43 -20.22 -1.61
N SER A 7 7.14 -19.89 -1.52
CA SER A 7 6.10 -20.45 -2.38
C SER A 7 4.89 -19.52 -2.47
N MET A 8 4.12 -19.63 -3.54
CA MET A 8 2.84 -18.93 -3.71
C MET A 8 1.76 -19.49 -2.77
N ALA A 9 0.84 -18.63 -2.31
CA ALA A 9 -0.33 -19.05 -1.56
C ALA A 9 -1.41 -19.68 -2.45
N TYR A 10 -1.52 -19.24 -3.70
CA TYR A 10 -2.50 -19.72 -4.68
C TYR A 10 -1.84 -20.67 -5.66
N ALA A 11 -2.61 -21.60 -6.24
CA ALA A 11 -2.08 -22.55 -7.21
C ALA A 11 -1.97 -21.94 -8.62
N SER A 12 -2.81 -20.96 -8.93
CA SER A 12 -2.77 -20.22 -10.19
C SER A 12 -3.34 -18.81 -10.03
N ALA A 13 -2.99 -17.92 -10.96
CA ALA A 13 -3.53 -16.56 -10.99
C ALA A 13 -5.06 -16.52 -11.12
N ASP A 14 -5.68 -17.51 -11.79
CA ASP A 14 -7.14 -17.54 -12.01
C ASP A 14 -7.95 -17.76 -10.71
N GLU A 15 -7.30 -18.20 -9.63
CA GLU A 15 -7.91 -18.29 -8.30
C GLU A 15 -8.01 -16.92 -7.60
N LEU A 16 -7.30 -15.90 -8.08
CA LEU A 16 -7.34 -14.56 -7.49
C LEU A 16 -8.64 -13.85 -7.87
N LEU A 17 -9.28 -13.28 -6.87
CA LEU A 17 -10.57 -12.62 -7.00
C LEU A 17 -10.72 -11.55 -5.93
N PHE A 18 -11.46 -10.49 -6.25
CA PHE A 18 -11.83 -9.48 -5.26
C PHE A 18 -12.74 -10.07 -4.18
N GLY A 19 -12.62 -9.53 -2.97
CA GLY A 19 -13.38 -9.91 -1.79
C GLY A 19 -13.03 -11.29 -1.22
N GLN A 20 -12.05 -11.99 -1.80
CA GLN A 20 -11.63 -13.33 -1.37
C GLN A 20 -10.12 -13.38 -1.15
N SER A 21 -9.71 -13.76 0.05
CA SER A 21 -8.33 -14.06 0.40
C SER A 21 -8.21 -15.49 0.96
N LYS A 22 -7.01 -16.08 0.89
CA LYS A 22 -6.76 -17.42 1.44
C LYS A 22 -6.79 -17.40 2.97
N PHE A 23 -6.42 -16.28 3.57
CA PHE A 23 -6.40 -16.06 5.01
C PHE A 23 -7.23 -14.81 5.35
N PRO A 24 -8.56 -14.93 5.45
CA PRO A 24 -9.42 -13.81 5.83
C PRO A 24 -9.11 -13.30 7.24
N VAL A 25 -9.37 -12.01 7.47
CA VAL A 25 -9.09 -11.33 8.74
C VAL A 25 -10.39 -10.90 9.40
N LYS A 26 -10.53 -11.14 10.71
CA LYS A 26 -11.62 -10.57 11.51
C LYS A 26 -11.14 -9.28 12.16
N ALA A 27 -11.89 -8.20 12.03
CA ALA A 27 -11.54 -6.90 12.58
C ALA A 27 -12.79 -6.15 13.03
N GLY A 28 -12.63 -5.27 14.02
CA GLY A 28 -13.67 -4.35 14.45
C GLY A 28 -14.99 -4.99 14.85
N LEU A 29 -16.08 -4.31 14.48
CA LEU A 29 -17.45 -4.60 14.86
C LEU A 29 -18.10 -5.48 13.79
N GLY A 30 -17.96 -6.80 13.95
CA GLY A 30 -18.64 -7.79 13.10
C GLY A 30 -18.11 -7.92 11.67
N LEU A 31 -16.97 -7.30 11.34
CA LEU A 31 -16.38 -7.32 10.01
C LEU A 31 -15.40 -8.49 9.82
N GLU A 32 -15.52 -9.16 8.67
CA GLU A 32 -14.54 -10.11 8.15
C GLU A 32 -14.06 -9.64 6.77
N ILE A 33 -12.74 -9.59 6.53
CA ILE A 33 -12.12 -9.01 5.34
C ILE A 33 -11.47 -10.12 4.52
N GLY A 34 -11.73 -10.15 3.21
CA GLY A 34 -11.37 -11.26 2.33
C GLY A 34 -12.26 -12.49 2.48
N ALA A 35 -13.42 -12.35 3.15
CA ALA A 35 -14.32 -13.44 3.52
C ALA A 35 -15.49 -13.66 2.53
N GLY A 36 -15.30 -13.34 1.25
CA GLY A 36 -16.31 -13.50 0.19
C GLY A 36 -17.13 -12.25 -0.12
N TYR A 37 -16.65 -11.08 0.29
CA TYR A 37 -17.20 -9.77 -0.08
C TYR A 37 -16.13 -8.68 0.04
N THR A 38 -16.27 -7.63 -0.77
CA THR A 38 -15.49 -6.39 -0.67
C THR A 38 -16.20 -5.37 0.22
N THR A 39 -15.42 -4.50 0.86
CA THR A 39 -15.90 -3.44 1.75
C THR A 39 -15.24 -2.10 1.38
N PRO A 40 -15.99 -0.98 1.35
CA PRO A 40 -15.39 0.33 1.12
C PRO A 40 -14.51 0.74 2.31
N GLU A 41 -13.33 1.29 2.04
CA GLU A 41 -12.42 1.90 3.00
C GLU A 41 -12.35 3.40 2.73
N VAL A 42 -12.82 4.22 3.65
CA VAL A 42 -12.95 5.67 3.43
C VAL A 42 -11.80 6.38 4.14
N ASN A 43 -11.02 7.11 3.36
CA ASN A 43 -9.95 7.97 3.84
C ASN A 43 -10.31 9.45 3.75
N TYR A 44 -9.68 10.24 4.61
CA TYR A 44 -9.98 11.66 4.79
C TYR A 44 -8.83 12.41 5.42
N ALA A 45 -8.70 13.69 5.07
CA ALA A 45 -7.78 14.63 5.70
C ALA A 45 -8.56 15.74 6.43
N PRO A 46 -8.21 16.04 7.70
CA PRO A 46 -8.87 17.12 8.44
C PRO A 46 -8.46 18.47 7.83
N ARG A 47 -9.34 19.48 7.92
CA ARG A 47 -9.00 20.82 7.43
C ARG A 47 -7.81 21.40 8.20
N PRO A 48 -6.93 22.21 7.58
CA PRO A 48 -5.69 22.70 8.21
C PRO A 48 -5.87 23.39 9.57
N HIS A 49 -7.01 24.02 9.82
CA HIS A 49 -7.28 24.71 11.09
C HIS A 49 -7.63 23.77 12.25
N ALA A 50 -8.00 22.52 11.97
CA ALA A 50 -8.33 21.50 12.97
C ALA A 50 -7.07 20.99 13.70
N GLY A 51 -5.92 20.91 13.02
CA GLY A 51 -4.63 20.48 13.60
C GLY A 51 -4.02 21.44 14.62
N LYS A 52 -4.67 22.57 14.94
CA LYS A 52 -4.15 23.58 15.87
C LYS A 52 -4.24 23.17 17.35
N SER A 53 -5.09 22.21 17.69
CA SER A 53 -5.19 21.68 19.06
C SER A 53 -5.85 20.30 19.04
N LYS A 54 -5.51 19.46 20.02
CA LYS A 54 -6.11 18.13 20.22
C LYS A 54 -7.65 18.16 20.12
N ASP A 55 -8.30 19.05 20.85
CA ASP A 55 -9.77 19.13 20.88
C ASP A 55 -10.39 19.42 19.51
N LYS A 56 -9.77 20.31 18.72
CA LYS A 56 -10.27 20.65 17.39
C LYS A 56 -10.10 19.49 16.43
N LEU A 57 -8.99 18.77 16.54
CA LEU A 57 -8.71 17.60 15.74
C LEU A 57 -9.70 16.47 16.04
N VAL A 58 -9.93 16.17 17.34
CA VAL A 58 -10.94 15.22 17.78
C VAL A 58 -12.34 15.60 17.26
N LYS A 59 -12.76 16.86 17.41
CA LYS A 59 -14.06 17.32 16.90
C LYS A 59 -14.22 17.25 15.40
N GLU A 60 -13.14 17.39 14.64
CA GLU A 60 -13.18 17.25 13.19
C GLU A 60 -13.37 15.78 12.80
N TYR A 61 -12.63 14.86 13.42
CA TYR A 61 -12.76 13.43 13.17
C TYR A 61 -14.08 12.83 13.68
N GLU A 62 -14.68 13.37 14.75
CA GLU A 62 -16.05 13.04 15.14
C GLU A 62 -17.03 13.33 13.99
N ARG A 63 -16.98 14.53 13.40
CA ARG A 63 -17.86 14.91 12.28
C ARG A 63 -17.66 14.03 11.06
N ILE A 64 -16.41 13.80 10.67
CA ILE A 64 -16.05 12.90 9.57
C ILE A 64 -16.66 11.51 9.80
N THR A 65 -16.55 10.99 11.02
CA THR A 65 -17.05 9.66 11.36
C THR A 65 -18.57 9.61 11.32
N THR A 66 -19.24 10.57 11.96
CA THR A 66 -20.70 10.68 11.93
C THR A 66 -21.22 10.79 10.50
N ASP A 67 -20.66 11.70 9.70
CA ASP A 67 -21.11 11.93 8.32
C ASP A 67 -21.00 10.67 7.47
N THR A 68 -19.86 9.96 7.56
CA THR A 68 -19.64 8.68 6.85
C THR A 68 -20.62 7.62 7.32
N MET A 69 -20.76 7.40 8.62
CA MET A 69 -21.66 6.38 9.17
C MET A 69 -23.13 6.65 8.81
N GLU A 70 -23.59 7.90 8.96
CA GLU A 70 -24.93 8.32 8.54
C GLU A 70 -25.19 8.02 7.07
N ARG A 71 -24.22 8.33 6.21
CA ARG A 71 -24.33 8.08 4.77
C ARG A 71 -24.47 6.59 4.47
N MET A 72 -23.64 5.75 5.08
CA MET A 72 -23.66 4.31 4.86
C MET A 72 -25.00 3.69 5.26
N ILE A 73 -25.61 4.15 6.36
CA ILE A 73 -26.97 3.73 6.74
C ILE A 73 -28.02 4.20 5.74
N GLN A 74 -27.99 5.49 5.34
CA GLN A 74 -29.00 6.06 4.44
C GLN A 74 -29.05 5.37 3.07
N ILE A 75 -27.91 4.89 2.56
CA ILE A 75 -27.83 4.16 1.27
C ILE A 75 -27.97 2.64 1.43
N GLY A 76 -28.08 2.13 2.66
CA GLY A 76 -28.21 0.70 2.94
C GLY A 76 -26.93 -0.11 2.68
N ALA A 77 -25.75 0.48 2.86
CA ALA A 77 -24.49 -0.23 2.73
C ALA A 77 -24.25 -1.16 3.94
N PRO A 78 -23.84 -2.42 3.73
CA PRO A 78 -23.76 -3.41 4.81
C PRO A 78 -22.49 -3.29 5.67
N SER A 79 -21.46 -2.60 5.19
CA SER A 79 -20.17 -2.50 5.87
C SER A 79 -19.36 -1.29 5.41
N VAL A 80 -18.48 -0.80 6.29
CA VAL A 80 -17.51 0.25 5.97
C VAL A 80 -16.24 0.13 6.83
N VAL A 81 -15.08 0.41 6.25
CA VAL A 81 -13.84 0.68 7.00
C VAL A 81 -13.59 2.19 6.96
N LEU A 82 -13.21 2.77 8.08
CA LEU A 82 -12.71 4.14 8.14
C LEU A 82 -11.21 4.07 8.37
N GLU A 83 -10.43 4.75 7.54
CA GLU A 83 -9.00 4.88 7.73
C GLU A 83 -8.64 6.31 8.11
N THR A 84 -7.94 6.45 9.23
CA THR A 84 -7.41 7.72 9.70
C THR A 84 -5.89 7.70 9.52
N GLU A 85 -5.44 8.36 8.46
CA GLU A 85 -4.02 8.70 8.30
C GLU A 85 -3.65 9.82 9.28
N HIS A 86 -2.59 9.59 10.03
CA HIS A 86 -2.15 10.56 11.02
C HIS A 86 -1.54 11.78 10.33
N VAL A 87 -2.09 12.96 10.63
CA VAL A 87 -1.28 14.18 10.52
C VAL A 87 -0.12 14.09 11.52
N GLU A 88 1.01 14.72 11.19
CA GLU A 88 2.27 14.61 11.93
C GLU A 88 2.13 14.81 13.45
N GLN A 89 1.22 15.69 13.88
CA GLN A 89 1.01 15.98 15.30
C GLN A 89 0.39 14.81 16.07
N MET A 90 -0.40 13.95 15.41
CA MET A 90 -1.05 12.79 16.04
C MET A 90 -0.06 11.70 16.41
N SER A 91 0.98 11.50 15.58
CA SER A 91 2.02 10.50 15.84
C SER A 91 3.13 11.05 16.75
N ASN A 92 3.51 12.33 16.61
CA ASN A 92 4.47 12.97 17.51
C ASN A 92 3.93 13.17 18.94
N ASN A 93 2.60 13.21 19.11
CA ASN A 93 1.93 13.26 20.41
C ASN A 93 0.97 12.05 20.49
N PRO A 94 1.46 10.84 20.83
CA PRO A 94 0.69 9.60 20.78
C PRO A 94 -0.73 9.68 21.41
N GLU A 95 -0.91 10.49 22.46
CA GLU A 95 -2.20 10.69 23.12
C GLU A 95 -3.22 11.49 22.31
N TRP A 96 -2.82 12.15 21.23
CA TRP A 96 -3.72 12.83 20.28
C TRP A 96 -4.33 11.80 19.33
N GLY A 97 -3.50 10.95 18.72
CA GLY A 97 -3.95 9.83 17.89
C GLY A 97 -4.91 8.92 18.66
N ALA A 98 -4.55 8.55 19.89
CA ALA A 98 -5.38 7.73 20.76
C ALA A 98 -6.76 8.36 21.08
N ALA A 99 -6.80 9.66 21.36
CA ALA A 99 -8.07 10.35 21.62
C ALA A 99 -8.97 10.44 20.38
N VAL A 100 -8.37 10.60 19.21
CA VAL A 100 -9.10 10.51 17.93
C VAL A 100 -9.65 9.10 17.74
N ALA A 101 -8.82 8.05 17.90
CA ALA A 101 -9.26 6.65 17.77
C ALA A 101 -10.47 6.36 18.66
N HIS A 102 -10.42 6.78 19.92
CA HIS A 102 -11.49 6.58 20.89
C HIS A 102 -12.79 7.28 20.47
N ALA A 103 -12.70 8.55 20.08
CA ALA A 103 -13.87 9.32 19.67
C ALA A 103 -14.55 8.73 18.43
N GLN A 104 -13.78 8.33 17.43
CA GLN A 104 -14.30 7.69 16.23
C GLN A 104 -14.95 6.35 16.56
N LYS A 105 -14.24 5.50 17.33
CA LYS A 105 -14.74 4.17 17.70
C LYS A 105 -16.06 4.24 18.48
N THR A 106 -16.20 5.21 19.39
CA THR A 106 -17.45 5.44 20.15
C THR A 106 -18.64 5.64 19.20
N ILE A 107 -18.50 6.50 18.19
CA ILE A 107 -19.55 6.75 17.20
C ILE A 107 -19.82 5.47 16.38
N MET A 108 -18.77 4.78 15.95
CA MET A 108 -18.92 3.54 15.18
C MET A 108 -19.66 2.45 15.96
N GLU A 109 -19.42 2.33 17.27
CA GLU A 109 -20.14 1.43 18.19
C GLU A 109 -21.63 1.78 18.28
N GLU A 110 -21.97 3.07 18.42
CA GLU A 110 -23.37 3.52 18.43
C GLU A 110 -24.12 3.11 17.14
N PHE A 111 -23.52 3.33 15.97
CA PHE A 111 -24.12 2.96 14.69
C PHE A 111 -24.20 1.45 14.49
N HIS A 112 -23.20 0.70 14.93
CA HIS A 112 -23.23 -0.76 14.88
C HIS A 112 -24.34 -1.32 15.78
N ASP A 113 -24.50 -0.79 16.99
CA ASP A 113 -25.51 -1.27 17.94
C ASP A 113 -26.94 -0.91 17.51
N GLU A 114 -27.14 0.27 16.92
CA GLU A 114 -28.45 0.71 16.45
C GLU A 114 -28.88 0.04 15.13
N TYR A 115 -27.96 -0.08 14.17
CA TYR A 115 -28.30 -0.48 12.79
C TYR A 115 -27.69 -1.81 12.34
N GLY A 116 -26.75 -2.38 13.09
CA GLY A 116 -26.05 -3.61 12.74
C GLY A 116 -25.05 -3.49 11.58
N ILE A 117 -24.64 -2.27 11.21
CA ILE A 117 -23.63 -2.06 10.16
C ILE A 117 -22.28 -2.60 10.62
N LYS A 118 -21.62 -3.40 9.77
CA LYS A 118 -20.29 -3.94 10.09
C LYS A 118 -19.22 -2.90 9.83
N CYS A 119 -18.32 -2.66 10.77
CA CYS A 119 -17.27 -1.67 10.53
C CYS A 119 -15.97 -1.92 11.30
N ALA A 120 -14.88 -1.35 10.80
CA ALA A 120 -13.58 -1.37 11.46
C ALA A 120 -12.85 -0.04 11.25
N LEU A 121 -12.00 0.34 12.21
CA LEU A 121 -11.20 1.55 12.20
C LEU A 121 -9.73 1.20 11.96
N ARG A 122 -9.15 1.69 10.86
CA ARG A 122 -7.70 1.66 10.63
C ARG A 122 -7.09 2.97 11.09
N HIS A 123 -5.99 2.89 11.82
CA HIS A 123 -5.11 4.03 12.07
C HIS A 123 -3.77 3.79 11.39
N THR A 124 -3.40 4.71 10.52
CA THR A 124 -2.13 4.71 9.79
C THR A 124 -1.23 5.74 10.45
N ILE A 125 -0.31 5.24 11.28
CA ILE A 125 0.62 6.08 12.06
C ILE A 125 1.62 6.67 11.07
N GLY A 126 1.89 7.98 11.19
CA GLY A 126 2.91 8.64 10.38
C GLY A 126 4.31 8.15 10.77
N ASP A 127 5.15 7.83 9.78
CA ASP A 127 6.55 7.52 10.04
C ASP A 127 7.28 8.80 10.42
N ILE A 128 7.33 9.07 11.73
CA ILE A 128 7.95 10.27 12.29
C ILE A 128 9.46 10.15 12.44
N ARG A 129 10.09 9.04 12.02
CA ARG A 129 11.51 8.72 12.30
C ARG A 129 12.46 9.48 11.37
N GLN A 130 12.37 10.80 11.39
CA GLN A 130 13.18 11.72 10.60
C GLN A 130 13.36 13.05 11.35
N ASP A 131 14.48 13.71 11.12
CA ASP A 131 14.64 15.11 11.47
C ASP A 131 14.59 15.99 10.20
N ARG A 132 14.98 17.26 10.34
CA ARG A 132 14.99 18.21 9.22
C ARG A 132 16.06 17.89 8.17
N GLU A 133 17.11 17.18 8.53
CA GLU A 133 18.30 16.94 7.71
C GLU A 133 18.35 15.52 7.12
N TYR A 134 17.95 14.49 7.88
CA TYR A 134 18.05 13.09 7.46
C TYR A 134 17.07 12.16 8.22
N LEU A 135 16.91 10.95 7.69
CA LEU A 135 16.16 9.88 8.37
C LEU A 135 16.86 9.44 9.66
N GLN A 136 16.09 9.10 10.67
CA GLN A 136 16.54 8.59 11.97
C GLN A 136 15.78 7.31 12.35
N LEU A 137 15.82 6.30 11.49
CA LEU A 137 14.97 5.09 11.57
C LEU A 137 15.12 4.29 12.87
N ARG A 138 16.24 4.46 13.58
CA ARG A 138 16.57 3.80 14.86
C ARG A 138 16.89 4.80 15.99
N GLY A 139 16.60 6.09 15.76
CA GLY A 139 16.90 7.17 16.68
C GLY A 139 15.84 7.39 17.77
N ASP A 140 15.85 8.58 18.37
CA ASP A 140 15.05 8.91 19.55
C ASP A 140 13.54 8.83 19.30
N GLN A 141 13.07 9.09 18.08
CA GLN A 141 11.65 9.02 17.72
C GLN A 141 11.12 7.60 17.59
N TYR A 142 11.98 6.56 17.61
CA TYR A 142 11.53 5.18 17.46
C TYR A 142 10.57 4.76 18.58
N SER A 143 10.85 5.14 19.83
CA SER A 143 9.96 4.82 20.95
C SER A 143 8.63 5.54 20.85
N THR A 144 8.62 6.81 20.44
CA THR A 144 7.37 7.59 20.24
C THR A 144 6.55 7.01 19.10
N PHE A 145 7.20 6.57 18.02
CA PHE A 145 6.56 5.90 16.90
C PHE A 145 5.86 4.60 17.33
N MET A 146 6.52 3.75 18.12
CA MET A 146 5.91 2.55 18.69
C MET A 146 4.81 2.86 19.72
N GLU A 147 4.98 3.91 20.53
CA GLU A 147 3.97 4.36 21.49
C GLU A 147 2.69 4.84 20.78
N ALA A 148 2.81 5.52 19.63
CA ALA A 148 1.66 5.93 18.82
C ALA A 148 0.82 4.73 18.37
N PHE A 149 1.46 3.64 17.92
CA PHE A 149 0.76 2.40 17.59
C PHE A 149 0.05 1.80 18.80
N GLU A 150 0.77 1.62 19.91
CA GLU A 150 0.22 0.98 21.09
C GLU A 150 -0.97 1.76 21.66
N LEU A 151 -0.87 3.09 21.77
CA LEU A 151 -1.96 3.89 22.30
C LEU A 151 -3.17 3.93 21.37
N CYS A 152 -2.99 4.02 20.05
CA CYS A 152 -4.13 3.96 19.12
C CYS A 152 -4.84 2.59 19.20
N ALA A 153 -4.07 1.50 19.25
CA ALA A 153 -4.60 0.14 19.39
C ALA A 153 -5.39 -0.05 20.69
N GLN A 154 -4.91 0.48 21.82
CA GLN A 154 -5.59 0.41 23.10
C GLN A 154 -6.88 1.24 23.17
N ASN A 155 -7.03 2.23 22.28
CA ASN A 155 -8.09 3.23 22.34
C ASN A 155 -9.08 3.14 21.18
N GLY A 156 -9.09 2.06 20.39
CA GLY A 156 -10.18 1.76 19.46
C GLY A 156 -9.77 1.55 18.01
N ALA A 157 -8.50 1.73 17.65
CA ALA A 157 -8.04 1.30 16.32
C ALA A 157 -8.06 -0.24 16.23
N ASP A 158 -8.72 -0.77 15.21
CA ASP A 158 -8.84 -2.20 14.96
C ASP A 158 -7.69 -2.72 14.09
N MET A 159 -7.19 -1.88 13.18
CA MET A 159 -6.15 -2.21 12.20
C MET A 159 -5.03 -1.16 12.25
N LEU A 160 -3.78 -1.63 12.25
CA LEU A 160 -2.59 -0.79 12.37
C LEU A 160 -1.75 -0.83 11.08
N SER A 161 -1.44 0.35 10.56
CA SER A 161 -0.65 0.53 9.33
C SER A 161 0.36 1.67 9.48
N VAL A 162 1.32 1.73 8.56
CA VAL A 162 2.24 2.86 8.34
C VAL A 162 2.71 2.85 6.89
N GLU A 163 3.09 4.02 6.38
CA GLU A 163 3.84 4.17 5.13
C GLU A 163 5.30 4.44 5.46
N SER A 164 6.09 3.38 5.61
CA SER A 164 7.44 3.51 6.18
C SER A 164 8.48 4.05 5.19
N MET A 165 9.51 4.72 5.70
CA MET A 165 10.46 5.49 4.89
C MET A 165 11.81 4.80 4.60
N GLY A 166 11.97 3.53 4.98
CA GLY A 166 13.23 2.80 4.75
C GLY A 166 13.74 2.88 3.31
N GLY A 167 14.94 3.41 3.13
CA GLY A 167 15.62 3.54 1.84
C GLY A 167 15.18 4.72 0.97
N LYS A 168 14.26 5.57 1.45
CA LYS A 168 13.71 6.72 0.70
C LYS A 168 14.80 7.68 0.23
N GLU A 169 15.79 8.00 1.06
CA GLU A 169 16.88 8.93 0.76
C GLU A 169 17.78 8.45 -0.39
N ILE A 170 17.95 7.14 -0.53
CA ILE A 170 18.65 6.54 -1.67
C ILE A 170 17.76 6.54 -2.90
N PHE A 171 16.50 6.16 -2.73
CA PHE A 171 15.52 6.14 -3.81
C PHE A 171 15.36 7.51 -4.46
N ASP A 172 15.16 8.58 -3.67
CA ASP A 172 15.00 9.95 -4.15
C ASP A 172 16.21 10.40 -4.99
N TYR A 173 17.42 10.00 -4.58
CA TYR A 173 18.64 10.24 -5.36
C TYR A 173 18.64 9.46 -6.68
N ALA A 174 18.33 8.17 -6.62
CA ALA A 174 18.46 7.21 -7.71
C ALA A 174 17.42 7.41 -8.82
N ILE A 175 16.15 7.63 -8.45
CA ILE A 175 15.04 7.72 -9.39
C ILE A 175 15.20 8.91 -10.35
N LEU A 176 15.72 10.03 -9.87
CA LEU A 176 16.00 11.23 -10.67
C LEU A 176 17.20 11.07 -11.62
N ARG A 177 17.98 10.00 -11.45
CA ARG A 177 19.20 9.72 -12.22
C ARG A 177 19.10 8.49 -13.11
N ASN A 178 17.94 7.83 -13.14
CA ASN A 178 17.76 6.52 -13.77
C ASN A 178 18.81 5.49 -13.29
N ASP A 179 19.16 5.55 -12.01
CA ASP A 179 20.11 4.62 -11.39
C ASP A 179 19.39 3.35 -10.94
N THR A 180 19.34 2.37 -11.85
CA THR A 180 18.67 1.08 -11.64
C THR A 180 19.18 0.34 -10.39
N ALA A 181 20.49 0.36 -10.14
CA ALA A 181 21.08 -0.28 -8.97
C ALA A 181 20.67 0.43 -7.68
N GLY A 182 20.63 1.76 -7.69
CA GLY A 182 20.17 2.58 -6.57
C GLY A 182 18.68 2.39 -6.25
N ILE A 183 17.82 2.26 -7.26
CA ILE A 183 16.40 1.96 -7.06
C ILE A 183 16.24 0.58 -6.40
N LEU A 184 16.96 -0.44 -6.90
CA LEU A 184 16.93 -1.78 -6.33
C LEU A 184 17.50 -1.83 -4.90
N PHE A 185 18.57 -1.09 -4.63
CA PHE A 185 19.19 -1.01 -3.31
C PHE A 185 18.29 -0.28 -2.31
N GLY A 186 17.76 0.88 -2.66
CA GLY A 186 16.86 1.67 -1.81
C GLY A 186 15.58 0.93 -1.45
N ILE A 187 14.88 0.37 -2.44
CA ILE A 187 13.60 -0.30 -2.20
C ILE A 187 13.82 -1.74 -1.71
N GLY A 188 14.49 -2.57 -2.53
CA GLY A 188 14.56 -4.02 -2.34
C GLY A 188 15.47 -4.47 -1.19
N VAL A 189 16.46 -3.66 -0.81
CA VAL A 189 17.43 -4.00 0.24
C VAL A 189 17.19 -3.17 1.49
N LEU A 190 17.42 -1.86 1.44
CA LEU A 190 17.30 -0.97 2.59
C LEU A 190 15.85 -0.91 3.12
N GLY A 191 14.87 -0.76 2.22
CA GLY A 191 13.45 -0.84 2.56
C GLY A 191 13.10 -2.17 3.23
N SER A 192 13.52 -3.30 2.67
CA SER A 192 13.29 -4.62 3.29
C SER A 192 13.89 -4.75 4.69
N MET A 193 15.08 -4.20 4.94
CA MET A 193 15.73 -4.23 6.25
C MET A 193 14.98 -3.42 7.31
N ASP A 194 14.50 -2.22 6.97
CA ASP A 194 13.68 -1.40 7.86
C ASP A 194 12.32 -2.05 8.13
N MET A 195 11.69 -2.57 7.08
CA MET A 195 10.41 -3.28 7.16
C MET A 195 10.45 -4.46 8.13
N GLU A 196 11.47 -5.31 8.04
CA GLU A 196 11.63 -6.44 8.97
C GLU A 196 11.78 -6.01 10.43
N MET A 197 12.39 -4.85 10.67
CA MET A 197 12.55 -4.31 12.02
C MET A 197 11.21 -3.81 12.57
N ILE A 198 10.56 -2.87 11.87
CA ILE A 198 9.37 -2.20 12.39
C ILE A 198 8.17 -3.14 12.46
N TRP A 199 7.98 -4.00 11.47
CA TRP A 199 6.77 -4.84 11.42
C TRP A 199 6.77 -5.96 12.44
N LYS A 200 7.95 -6.36 12.90
CA LYS A 200 8.05 -7.27 14.03
C LYS A 200 7.49 -6.62 15.31
N ASP A 201 7.92 -5.40 15.60
CA ASP A 201 7.50 -4.67 16.80
C ASP A 201 6.03 -4.22 16.72
N ILE A 202 5.56 -3.76 15.55
CA ILE A 202 4.15 -3.45 15.30
C ILE A 202 3.27 -4.70 15.49
N SER A 203 3.72 -5.85 15.00
CA SER A 203 2.96 -7.11 15.16
C SER A 203 2.94 -7.60 16.61
N ASP A 204 4.03 -7.39 17.36
CA ASP A 204 4.07 -7.67 18.79
C ASP A 204 3.11 -6.76 19.57
N ILE A 205 3.01 -5.47 19.21
CA ILE A 205 2.01 -4.53 19.75
C ILE A 205 0.60 -5.02 19.44
N ALA A 206 0.28 -5.27 18.16
CA ALA A 206 -1.06 -5.70 17.75
C ALA A 206 -1.49 -6.98 18.48
N LYS A 207 -0.58 -7.94 18.64
CA LYS A 207 -0.82 -9.16 19.42
C LYS A 207 -1.07 -8.88 20.90
N LYS A 208 -0.30 -7.97 21.50
CA LYS A 208 -0.46 -7.56 22.91
C LYS A 208 -1.81 -6.87 23.15
N THR A 209 -2.29 -6.07 22.21
CA THR A 209 -3.53 -5.29 22.32
C THR A 209 -4.75 -6.02 21.77
N GLY A 210 -4.58 -7.15 21.08
CA GLY A 210 -5.67 -7.91 20.48
C GLY A 210 -6.23 -7.24 19.20
N THR A 211 -5.43 -6.44 18.53
CA THR A 211 -5.77 -5.74 17.28
C THR A 211 -5.07 -6.38 16.08
N VAL A 212 -5.33 -5.88 14.88
CA VAL A 212 -4.77 -6.43 13.63
C VAL A 212 -3.52 -5.65 13.22
N SER A 213 -2.41 -6.36 13.07
CA SER A 213 -1.24 -5.90 12.32
C SER A 213 -1.56 -6.00 10.82
N ALA A 214 -1.91 -4.87 10.19
CA ALA A 214 -2.57 -4.87 8.89
C ALA A 214 -1.55 -4.94 7.74
N GLY A 215 -0.82 -3.85 7.46
CA GLY A 215 0.24 -3.86 6.45
C GLY A 215 0.78 -2.47 6.13
N ASP A 216 1.81 -2.45 5.27
CA ASP A 216 2.52 -1.26 4.82
C ASP A 216 2.25 -1.00 3.33
N THR A 217 2.95 -0.02 2.78
CA THR A 217 2.95 0.39 1.38
C THR A 217 4.32 0.94 1.00
N ASP A 218 4.74 0.75 -0.24
CA ASP A 218 5.90 1.45 -0.78
C ASP A 218 5.55 2.84 -1.35
N CYS A 219 4.65 3.57 -0.68
CA CYS A 219 4.18 4.89 -1.13
C CYS A 219 5.34 5.91 -1.23
N ALA A 220 6.22 5.89 -0.22
CA ALA A 220 7.38 6.78 -0.13
C ALA A 220 8.38 6.63 -1.29
N GLN A 221 8.32 5.51 -2.04
CA GLN A 221 9.24 5.19 -3.13
C GLN A 221 8.48 4.86 -4.44
N ALA A 222 7.80 3.71 -4.56
CA ALA A 222 7.08 3.33 -5.78
C ALA A 222 5.94 4.29 -6.19
N ASN A 223 5.14 4.84 -5.26
CA ASN A 223 4.14 5.86 -5.63
C ASN A 223 4.82 7.16 -6.05
N THR A 224 5.93 7.53 -5.41
CA THR A 224 6.75 8.67 -5.87
C THR A 224 7.24 8.45 -7.31
N ALA A 225 7.71 7.25 -7.68
CA ALA A 225 8.05 6.94 -9.07
C ALA A 225 6.83 7.10 -10.02
N MET A 226 5.67 6.57 -9.62
CA MET A 226 4.42 6.69 -10.37
C MET A 226 4.02 8.16 -10.58
N PHE A 227 4.12 9.01 -9.56
CA PHE A 227 3.78 10.43 -9.66
C PHE A 227 4.79 11.25 -10.46
N ILE A 228 6.08 10.92 -10.38
CA ILE A 228 7.09 11.53 -11.26
C ILE A 228 6.82 11.13 -12.72
N ALA A 229 6.48 9.86 -12.97
CA ALA A 229 6.09 9.40 -14.30
C ALA A 229 4.86 10.15 -14.82
N GLY A 230 3.83 10.29 -14.00
CA GLY A 230 2.67 11.13 -14.28
C GLY A 230 1.71 10.54 -15.32
N GLY A 231 1.09 11.42 -16.11
CA GLY A 231 0.20 11.04 -17.19
C GLY A 231 0.94 10.68 -18.47
N LEU A 232 0.25 10.06 -19.44
CA LEU A 232 0.83 9.55 -20.70
C LEU A 232 1.57 10.59 -21.58
N LEU A 233 1.45 11.88 -21.28
CA LEU A 233 2.12 12.96 -22.01
C LEU A 233 3.36 13.51 -21.28
N ASP A 234 3.53 13.12 -20.03
CA ASP A 234 4.63 13.56 -19.18
C ASP A 234 5.94 12.87 -19.56
N LYS A 235 7.05 13.46 -19.14
CA LYS A 235 8.41 13.08 -19.59
C LYS A 235 9.44 13.12 -18.47
N ASN A 236 9.02 13.24 -17.22
CA ASN A 236 9.95 13.38 -16.09
C ASN A 236 10.57 12.03 -15.70
N LEU A 237 9.83 10.93 -15.87
CA LEU A 237 10.32 9.56 -15.69
C LEU A 237 9.63 8.64 -16.70
N ALA A 238 10.36 7.66 -17.24
CA ALA A 238 9.75 6.64 -18.09
C ALA A 238 8.81 5.74 -17.26
N HIS A 239 7.61 5.50 -17.77
CA HIS A 239 6.64 4.63 -17.08
C HIS A 239 7.14 3.19 -16.96
N THR A 240 8.01 2.76 -17.89
CA THR A 240 8.75 1.50 -17.82
C THR A 240 9.75 1.42 -16.67
N THR A 241 10.33 2.53 -16.22
CA THR A 241 11.16 2.58 -15.01
C THR A 241 10.27 2.56 -13.76
N ALA A 242 9.16 3.30 -13.76
CA ALA A 242 8.22 3.34 -12.63
C ALA A 242 7.64 1.94 -12.32
N ILE A 243 7.27 1.15 -13.33
CA ILE A 243 6.77 -0.21 -13.10
C ILE A 243 7.84 -1.18 -12.59
N VAL A 244 9.12 -0.97 -12.95
CA VAL A 244 10.21 -1.75 -12.35
C VAL A 244 10.38 -1.41 -10.88
N ALA A 245 10.28 -0.14 -10.48
CA ALA A 245 10.27 0.24 -9.07
C ALA A 245 9.11 -0.43 -8.31
N ARG A 246 7.91 -0.47 -8.91
CA ARG A 246 6.74 -1.18 -8.35
C ARG A 246 6.94 -2.70 -8.23
N ALA A 247 7.62 -3.33 -9.19
CA ALA A 247 7.91 -4.76 -9.11
C ALA A 247 8.90 -5.07 -7.96
N ILE A 248 9.90 -4.21 -7.78
CA ILE A 248 10.83 -4.29 -6.64
C ILE A 248 10.09 -4.08 -5.32
N SER A 249 9.15 -3.13 -5.28
CA SER A 249 8.41 -2.79 -4.07
C SER A 249 7.57 -3.93 -3.51
N ALA A 250 7.07 -4.82 -4.37
CA ALA A 250 6.36 -6.02 -3.93
C ALA A 250 7.20 -6.89 -2.98
N ALA A 251 8.50 -7.06 -3.25
CA ALA A 251 9.41 -7.82 -2.39
C ALA A 251 9.70 -7.11 -1.06
N ARG A 252 9.69 -5.77 -1.06
CA ARG A 252 9.84 -4.92 0.15
C ARG A 252 8.58 -4.98 1.00
N SER A 253 7.41 -4.70 0.43
CA SER A 253 6.12 -4.71 1.13
C SER A 253 5.76 -6.10 1.66
N LEU A 254 6.20 -7.18 1.00
CA LEU A 254 6.06 -8.55 1.50
C LEU A 254 6.69 -8.77 2.89
N CYS A 255 7.74 -8.00 3.25
CA CYS A 255 8.43 -8.14 4.54
C CYS A 255 7.52 -7.89 5.74
N ALA A 256 6.49 -7.03 5.62
CA ALA A 256 5.53 -6.81 6.70
C ALA A 256 4.85 -8.12 7.13
N TYR A 257 4.42 -8.90 6.14
CA TYR A 257 3.70 -10.16 6.35
C TYR A 257 4.63 -11.31 6.77
N GLU A 258 5.90 -11.26 6.36
CA GLU A 258 6.95 -12.15 6.89
C GLU A 258 7.23 -11.88 8.37
N ALA A 259 7.09 -10.62 8.79
CA ALA A 259 7.34 -10.13 10.15
C ALA A 259 6.10 -10.18 11.07
N GLY A 260 4.92 -10.55 10.57
CA GLY A 260 3.75 -10.84 11.40
C GLY A 260 2.44 -10.14 10.99
N ALA A 261 2.48 -9.24 10.00
CA ALA A 261 1.26 -8.63 9.47
C ALA A 261 0.37 -9.67 8.78
N VAL A 262 -0.95 -9.48 8.86
CA VAL A 262 -1.95 -10.44 8.37
C VAL A 262 -2.90 -9.85 7.33
N GLY A 263 -2.71 -8.59 6.95
CA GLY A 263 -3.62 -7.83 6.10
C GLY A 263 -4.78 -7.20 6.89
N PRO A 264 -5.59 -6.35 6.23
CA PRO A 264 -5.43 -5.92 4.85
C PRO A 264 -4.21 -5.01 4.65
N GLY A 265 -3.49 -5.17 3.53
CA GLY A 265 -2.47 -4.20 3.11
C GLY A 265 -3.04 -2.80 2.88
N LYS A 266 -2.18 -1.77 2.89
CA LYS A 266 -2.57 -0.36 2.60
C LYS A 266 -3.10 -0.19 1.17
N ASP A 267 -4.03 0.73 1.01
CA ASP A 267 -4.71 1.08 -0.24
C ASP A 267 -3.77 1.56 -1.34
N CYS A 268 -2.89 2.51 -1.01
CA CYS A 268 -1.93 3.07 -1.95
C CYS A 268 -0.77 2.10 -2.29
N GLY A 269 -0.76 0.90 -1.70
CA GLY A 269 0.13 -0.19 -2.04
C GLY A 269 -0.32 -0.92 -3.29
N TYR A 270 -0.17 -0.32 -4.47
CA TYR A 270 -0.52 -0.96 -5.75
C TYR A 270 0.19 -2.31 -5.96
N GLU A 271 1.38 -2.50 -5.38
CA GLU A 271 2.12 -3.77 -5.39
C GLU A 271 1.41 -4.89 -4.61
N ASN A 272 0.36 -4.58 -3.84
CA ASN A 272 -0.42 -5.59 -3.13
C ASN A 272 -1.09 -6.59 -4.09
N SER A 273 -1.26 -6.25 -5.38
CA SER A 273 -1.65 -7.21 -6.43
C SER A 273 -0.63 -8.35 -6.62
N ILE A 274 0.64 -8.10 -6.31
CA ILE A 274 1.75 -9.09 -6.33
C ILE A 274 1.91 -9.72 -4.94
N VAL A 275 1.71 -8.98 -3.85
CA VAL A 275 1.82 -9.51 -2.48
C VAL A 275 0.72 -10.54 -2.18
N LYS A 276 -0.55 -10.25 -2.52
CA LYS A 276 -1.69 -11.12 -2.25
C LYS A 276 -1.49 -12.56 -2.74
N PRO A 277 -1.05 -12.83 -3.99
CA PRO A 277 -0.84 -14.19 -4.44
C PRO A 277 0.29 -14.94 -3.71
N ILE A 278 1.23 -14.23 -3.09
CA ILE A 278 2.31 -14.81 -2.29
C ILE A 278 1.83 -15.09 -0.86
N ALA A 279 1.34 -14.06 -0.18
CA ALA A 279 1.02 -14.11 1.25
C ALA A 279 -0.37 -14.69 1.54
N GLY A 280 -1.30 -14.63 0.59
CA GLY A 280 -2.67 -15.11 0.75
C GLY A 280 -3.56 -14.22 1.63
N VAL A 281 -3.05 -13.07 2.05
CA VAL A 281 -3.72 -12.10 2.92
C VAL A 281 -4.68 -11.19 2.14
N PRO A 282 -5.69 -10.60 2.79
CA PRO A 282 -6.49 -9.57 2.15
C PRO A 282 -5.67 -8.30 1.87
N ILE A 283 -6.13 -7.47 0.94
CA ILE A 283 -5.49 -6.21 0.56
C ILE A 283 -6.52 -5.10 0.36
N SER A 284 -6.16 -3.87 0.72
CA SER A 284 -6.84 -2.68 0.21
C SER A 284 -6.22 -2.23 -1.12
N GLN A 285 -7.01 -1.55 -1.95
CA GLN A 285 -6.61 -0.98 -3.23
C GLN A 285 -7.38 0.29 -3.51
N GLU A 286 -6.81 1.14 -4.36
CA GLU A 286 -7.40 2.41 -4.81
C GLU A 286 -7.17 2.61 -6.32
N GLY A 287 -7.96 3.49 -6.94
CA GLY A 287 -7.85 3.74 -8.39
C GLY A 287 -8.91 4.72 -8.86
N LYS A 288 -9.89 4.27 -9.67
CA LYS A 288 -10.84 5.20 -10.31
C LYS A 288 -11.63 6.07 -9.31
N THR A 289 -11.82 5.58 -8.08
CA THR A 289 -12.61 6.22 -7.02
C THR A 289 -11.73 6.85 -5.94
N SER A 290 -10.42 6.94 -6.19
CA SER A 290 -9.45 7.76 -5.43
C SER A 290 -8.96 8.98 -6.21
N THR A 291 -9.69 9.37 -7.26
CA THR A 291 -9.37 10.55 -8.08
C THR A 291 -9.45 11.88 -7.32
N CYS A 292 -10.00 11.88 -6.11
CA CYS A 292 -9.90 13.01 -5.18
C CYS A 292 -8.48 13.26 -4.67
N ALA A 293 -7.64 12.22 -4.59
CA ALA A 293 -6.25 12.34 -4.17
C ALA A 293 -5.34 12.58 -5.39
N HIS A 294 -5.42 11.69 -6.39
CA HIS A 294 -4.56 11.76 -7.56
C HIS A 294 -5.13 11.02 -8.78
N SER A 295 -4.53 11.29 -9.95
CA SER A 295 -4.77 10.48 -11.15
C SER A 295 -3.86 9.25 -11.16
N ASP A 296 -4.32 8.16 -11.77
CA ASP A 296 -3.55 6.97 -12.08
C ASP A 296 -3.91 6.43 -13.50
N LEU A 297 -3.26 5.34 -13.93
CA LEU A 297 -3.46 4.72 -15.25
C LEU A 297 -3.97 3.26 -15.17
N MET A 298 -4.53 2.85 -14.02
CA MET A 298 -5.01 1.50 -13.73
C MET A 298 -6.31 1.49 -12.90
N GLY A 299 -7.13 2.53 -13.05
CA GLY A 299 -8.23 2.83 -12.13
C GLY A 299 -9.28 1.73 -11.96
N ASN A 300 -9.61 0.94 -13.00
CA ASN A 300 -10.48 -0.22 -12.86
C ASN A 300 -9.68 -1.49 -12.61
N LEU A 301 -8.55 -1.68 -13.30
CA LEU A 301 -7.77 -2.93 -13.24
C LEU A 301 -7.44 -3.33 -11.81
N ILE A 302 -7.11 -2.36 -10.96
CA ILE A 302 -6.66 -2.64 -9.60
C ILE A 302 -7.77 -3.16 -8.67
N MET A 303 -9.04 -3.03 -9.07
CA MET A 303 -10.17 -3.69 -8.41
C MET A 303 -10.16 -5.23 -8.56
N GLN A 304 -9.36 -5.79 -9.49
CA GLN A 304 -9.36 -7.22 -9.87
C GLN A 304 -9.29 -8.21 -8.71
N CYS A 305 -8.58 -7.85 -7.64
CA CYS A 305 -8.34 -8.71 -6.49
C CYS A 305 -8.35 -7.96 -5.16
N CYS A 306 -8.96 -6.77 -5.10
CA CYS A 306 -9.06 -5.99 -3.85
C CYS A 306 -10.02 -6.66 -2.85
N ASP A 307 -9.78 -6.48 -1.55
CA ASP A 307 -10.70 -6.90 -0.49
C ASP A 307 -11.33 -5.68 0.19
N LEU A 308 -10.56 -4.60 0.31
CA LEU A 308 -11.05 -3.27 0.59
C LEU A 308 -10.87 -2.35 -0.63
N TRP A 309 -11.75 -1.36 -0.79
CA TRP A 309 -11.71 -0.39 -1.90
C TRP A 309 -11.70 1.04 -1.38
N SER A 310 -10.64 1.79 -1.68
CA SER A 310 -10.34 3.08 -1.06
C SER A 310 -10.40 4.27 -2.01
N ASN A 311 -10.63 5.45 -1.42
CA ASN A 311 -10.50 6.75 -2.09
C ASN A 311 -9.15 7.46 -1.84
N GLU A 312 -8.16 6.78 -1.26
CA GLU A 312 -6.83 7.30 -0.86
C GLU A 312 -6.89 8.45 0.15
N SER A 313 -7.37 9.63 -0.24
CA SER A 313 -7.51 10.78 0.65
C SER A 313 -8.39 11.87 0.05
N VAL A 314 -9.11 12.60 0.89
CA VAL A 314 -9.87 13.80 0.51
C VAL A 314 -9.97 14.77 1.68
N GLU A 315 -9.75 16.07 1.44
CA GLU A 315 -9.98 17.07 2.49
C GLU A 315 -11.45 17.07 2.91
N TYR A 316 -11.71 17.08 4.22
CA TYR A 316 -13.07 17.17 4.74
C TYR A 316 -13.70 18.56 4.53
N HIS A 317 -14.65 18.67 3.61
CA HIS A 317 -15.41 19.90 3.36
C HIS A 317 -16.79 19.60 2.76
N GLY A 318 -17.56 20.66 2.43
CA GLY A 318 -18.90 20.52 1.87
C GLY A 318 -18.90 20.54 0.34
N GLU A 319 -19.70 19.65 -0.23
CA GLU A 319 -20.03 19.54 -1.65
C GLU A 319 -21.55 19.71 -1.86
N PHE A 320 -22.01 19.79 -3.10
CA PHE A 320 -23.46 19.84 -3.37
C PHE A 320 -24.20 18.56 -2.89
N GLY A 321 -23.52 17.41 -2.89
CA GLY A 321 -24.08 16.11 -2.53
C GLY A 321 -24.06 15.75 -1.03
N GLY A 322 -23.49 16.62 -0.18
CA GLY A 322 -23.18 16.32 1.21
C GLY A 322 -21.75 16.73 1.55
N THR A 323 -21.16 16.16 2.59
CA THR A 323 -19.72 16.35 2.85
C THR A 323 -18.89 15.45 1.94
N THR A 324 -17.62 15.81 1.71
CA THR A 324 -16.73 15.06 0.81
C THR A 324 -16.66 13.58 1.15
N VAL A 325 -16.54 13.25 2.44
CA VAL A 325 -16.49 11.86 2.91
C VAL A 325 -17.78 11.09 2.63
N GLN A 326 -18.93 11.75 2.58
CA GLN A 326 -20.20 11.13 2.18
C GLN A 326 -20.22 10.82 0.68
N CYS A 327 -19.77 11.78 -0.15
CA CYS A 327 -19.77 11.60 -1.61
C CYS A 327 -18.87 10.44 -2.05
N TRP A 328 -17.67 10.35 -1.48
CA TRP A 328 -16.71 9.31 -1.83
C TRP A 328 -17.06 7.96 -1.20
N SER A 329 -17.47 7.92 0.08
CA SER A 329 -17.91 6.66 0.72
C SER A 329 -19.10 6.01 -0.01
N GLU A 330 -20.08 6.81 -0.46
CA GLU A 330 -21.20 6.33 -1.26
C GLU A 330 -20.73 5.72 -2.59
N SER A 331 -19.79 6.38 -3.29
CA SER A 331 -19.24 5.89 -4.55
C SER A 331 -18.46 4.58 -4.38
N LEU A 332 -17.61 4.50 -3.35
CA LEU A 332 -16.88 3.27 -3.00
C LEU A 332 -17.85 2.13 -2.64
N ALA A 333 -18.90 2.44 -1.87
CA ALA A 333 -19.91 1.46 -1.47
C ALA A 333 -20.64 0.86 -2.67
N TYR A 334 -20.93 1.66 -3.71
CA TYR A 334 -21.53 1.15 -4.95
C TYR A 334 -20.57 0.29 -5.78
N ASP A 335 -19.28 0.66 -5.85
CA ASP A 335 -18.26 -0.18 -6.47
C ASP A 335 -18.16 -1.55 -5.77
N CYS A 336 -18.12 -1.56 -4.43
CA CYS A 336 -18.16 -2.79 -3.64
C CYS A 336 -19.46 -3.56 -3.84
N SER A 337 -20.61 -2.89 -3.90
CA SER A 337 -21.90 -3.53 -4.17
C SER A 337 -21.91 -4.26 -5.51
N MET A 338 -21.39 -3.64 -6.58
CA MET A 338 -21.23 -4.27 -7.89
C MET A 338 -20.36 -5.54 -7.81
N MET A 339 -19.19 -5.45 -7.18
CA MET A 339 -18.30 -6.61 -6.98
C MET A 339 -18.99 -7.71 -6.16
N ASN A 340 -19.68 -7.36 -5.08
CA ASN A 340 -20.39 -8.29 -4.22
C ASN A 340 -21.54 -9.01 -4.91
N VAL A 341 -22.28 -8.32 -5.79
CA VAL A 341 -23.30 -8.95 -6.63
C VAL A 341 -22.66 -9.93 -7.62
N ALA A 342 -21.52 -9.57 -8.23
CA ALA A 342 -20.80 -10.47 -9.12
C ALA A 342 -20.32 -11.74 -8.39
N LEU A 343 -19.85 -11.64 -7.15
CA LEU A 343 -19.52 -12.80 -6.30
C LEU A 343 -20.74 -13.69 -6.07
N LYS A 344 -21.86 -13.10 -5.60
CA LYS A 344 -23.09 -13.84 -5.27
C LYS A 344 -23.74 -14.53 -6.47
N THR A 345 -23.57 -13.98 -7.67
CA THR A 345 -24.17 -14.50 -8.90
C THR A 345 -23.24 -15.41 -9.72
N GLY A 346 -22.03 -15.69 -9.22
CA GLY A 346 -21.04 -16.51 -9.93
C GLY A 346 -20.46 -15.83 -11.17
N LYS A 347 -20.47 -14.49 -11.21
CA LYS A 347 -19.98 -13.64 -12.31
C LYS A 347 -18.71 -12.87 -11.98
N ALA A 348 -18.11 -13.13 -10.83
CA ALA A 348 -16.96 -12.39 -10.36
C ALA A 348 -15.73 -12.50 -11.28
N LYS A 349 -15.44 -13.67 -11.87
CA LYS A 349 -14.34 -13.82 -12.84
C LYS A 349 -14.58 -13.02 -14.11
N ASP A 350 -15.81 -13.07 -14.64
CA ASP A 350 -16.20 -12.27 -15.81
C ASP A 350 -15.98 -10.76 -15.52
N LEU A 351 -16.42 -10.28 -14.36
CA LEU A 351 -16.23 -8.88 -13.97
C LEU A 351 -14.75 -8.53 -13.74
N ARG A 352 -13.99 -9.38 -13.02
CA ARG A 352 -12.54 -9.22 -12.82
C ARG A 352 -11.85 -9.03 -14.16
N ASP A 353 -12.10 -9.92 -15.11
CA ASP A 353 -11.42 -9.89 -16.41
C ASP A 353 -11.82 -8.65 -17.24
N VAL A 354 -13.07 -8.18 -17.13
CA VAL A 354 -13.51 -6.90 -17.73
C VAL A 354 -12.76 -5.71 -17.13
N LEU A 355 -12.68 -5.64 -15.79
CA LEU A 355 -11.98 -4.57 -15.09
C LEU A 355 -10.50 -4.52 -15.52
N VAL A 356 -9.85 -5.68 -15.53
CA VAL A 356 -8.45 -5.84 -15.96
C VAL A 356 -8.28 -5.40 -17.41
N LEU A 357 -9.07 -5.93 -18.35
CA LEU A 357 -8.94 -5.63 -19.77
C LEU A 357 -9.16 -4.15 -20.09
N SER A 358 -9.89 -3.42 -19.24
CA SER A 358 -10.13 -1.99 -19.45
C SER A 358 -8.87 -1.13 -19.36
N ASP A 359 -7.88 -1.51 -18.54
CA ASP A 359 -6.64 -0.75 -18.35
C ASP A 359 -5.36 -1.53 -18.66
N LYS A 360 -5.42 -2.86 -18.83
CA LYS A 360 -4.23 -3.72 -19.03
C LYS A 360 -3.28 -3.20 -20.11
N PHE A 361 -3.79 -2.58 -21.17
CA PHE A 361 -2.97 -2.05 -22.28
C PHE A 361 -2.87 -0.53 -22.31
N ARG A 362 -3.32 0.17 -21.27
CA ARG A 362 -3.24 1.63 -21.16
C ARG A 362 -1.81 2.10 -20.92
N ASP A 363 -1.07 1.36 -20.10
CA ASP A 363 0.25 1.73 -19.59
C ASP A 363 1.04 0.47 -19.18
N PRO A 364 2.39 0.44 -19.27
CA PRO A 364 3.18 -0.65 -18.70
C PRO A 364 2.90 -0.90 -17.21
N GLN A 365 2.57 0.12 -16.42
CA GLN A 365 2.25 -0.03 -15.00
C GLN A 365 1.02 -0.91 -14.77
N GLY A 366 -0.10 -0.60 -15.44
CA GLY A 366 -1.29 -1.44 -15.41
C GLY A 366 -1.05 -2.82 -16.03
N TYR A 367 -0.24 -2.92 -17.09
CA TYR A 367 0.04 -4.19 -17.75
C TYR A 367 0.69 -5.21 -16.81
N VAL A 368 1.72 -4.81 -16.06
CA VAL A 368 2.42 -5.71 -15.12
C VAL A 368 1.57 -6.01 -13.89
N LEU A 369 0.76 -5.04 -13.42
CA LEU A 369 -0.10 -5.24 -12.25
C LEU A 369 -1.35 -6.08 -12.55
N ALA A 370 -1.69 -6.37 -13.81
CA ALA A 370 -2.74 -7.33 -14.14
C ALA A 370 -2.49 -8.68 -13.44
N TYR A 371 -3.51 -9.29 -12.82
CA TYR A 371 -3.38 -10.37 -11.84
C TYR A 371 -2.57 -11.58 -12.34
N ASP A 372 -2.63 -11.87 -13.64
CA ASP A 372 -1.86 -12.92 -14.30
C ASP A 372 -0.37 -12.59 -14.37
N ASN A 373 -0.03 -11.34 -14.68
CA ASN A 373 1.34 -10.84 -14.70
C ASN A 373 1.87 -10.62 -13.27
N ALA A 374 1.07 -10.06 -12.37
CA ALA A 374 1.42 -9.89 -10.97
C ALA A 374 1.73 -11.22 -10.28
N TYR A 375 0.97 -12.28 -10.60
CA TYR A 375 1.25 -13.64 -10.13
C TYR A 375 2.63 -14.14 -10.59
N ARG A 376 3.03 -13.88 -11.84
CA ARG A 376 4.36 -14.25 -12.37
C ARG A 376 5.49 -13.53 -11.63
N ILE A 377 5.32 -12.25 -11.32
CA ILE A 377 6.28 -11.52 -10.48
C ILE A 377 6.38 -12.20 -9.10
N GLY A 378 5.26 -12.60 -8.50
CA GLY A 378 5.27 -13.33 -7.24
C GLY A 378 6.03 -14.67 -7.32
N GLN A 379 5.92 -15.39 -8.43
CA GLN A 379 6.71 -16.61 -8.67
C GLN A 379 8.21 -16.31 -8.73
N ALA A 380 8.60 -15.21 -9.38
CA ALA A 380 10.00 -14.78 -9.45
C ALA A 380 10.56 -14.39 -8.07
N ILE A 381 9.75 -13.73 -7.23
CA ILE A 381 10.10 -13.38 -5.84
C ILE A 381 10.29 -14.65 -5.01
N THR A 382 9.31 -15.54 -5.00
CA THR A 382 9.31 -16.71 -4.10
C THR A 382 10.39 -17.73 -4.43
N LYS A 383 10.88 -17.76 -5.68
CA LYS A 383 11.99 -18.63 -6.10
C LYS A 383 13.27 -18.45 -5.26
N ASP A 384 13.59 -17.21 -4.91
CA ASP A 384 14.76 -16.85 -4.10
C ASP A 384 14.35 -16.12 -2.82
N GLY A 385 13.19 -16.50 -2.26
CA GLY A 385 12.50 -15.77 -1.19
C GLY A 385 13.30 -15.53 0.09
N GLU A 386 14.31 -16.37 0.37
CA GLU A 386 15.22 -16.25 1.53
C GLU A 386 16.24 -15.10 1.38
N ASN A 387 16.40 -14.56 0.17
CA ASN A 387 17.38 -13.51 -0.11
C ASN A 387 16.67 -12.24 -0.62
N ASN A 388 16.58 -11.22 0.24
CA ASN A 388 15.89 -9.95 -0.06
C ASN A 388 16.43 -9.27 -1.33
N TYR A 389 17.73 -9.34 -1.58
CA TYR A 389 18.33 -8.77 -2.78
C TYR A 389 17.93 -9.57 -4.04
N LEU A 390 18.17 -10.88 -4.04
CA LEU A 390 17.93 -11.71 -5.23
C LEU A 390 16.45 -11.78 -5.59
N ARG A 391 15.55 -11.91 -4.61
CA ARG A 391 14.10 -11.92 -4.90
C ARG A 391 13.60 -10.60 -5.49
N ALA A 392 14.15 -9.47 -5.04
CA ALA A 392 13.83 -8.16 -5.57
C ALA A 392 14.41 -7.97 -6.99
N LYS A 393 15.65 -8.42 -7.23
CA LYS A 393 16.26 -8.44 -8.57
C LYS A 393 15.46 -9.31 -9.54
N ASN A 394 15.04 -10.49 -9.11
CA ASN A 394 14.19 -11.40 -9.89
C ASN A 394 12.86 -10.74 -10.28
N ALA A 395 12.21 -10.06 -9.33
CA ALA A 395 10.98 -9.31 -9.60
C ALA A 395 11.19 -8.23 -10.68
N ALA A 396 12.28 -7.48 -10.58
CA ALA A 396 12.64 -6.44 -11.54
C ALA A 396 12.89 -7.00 -12.94
N ILE A 397 13.65 -8.10 -13.06
CA ILE A 397 13.93 -8.75 -14.34
C ILE A 397 12.66 -9.36 -14.95
N GLU A 398 11.83 -10.02 -14.14
CA GLU A 398 10.58 -10.60 -14.63
C GLU A 398 9.59 -9.50 -15.07
N CYS A 399 9.58 -8.36 -14.40
CA CYS A 399 8.85 -7.18 -14.86
C CYS A 399 9.28 -6.75 -16.25
N CYS A 400 10.59 -6.67 -16.51
CA CYS A 400 11.09 -6.34 -17.84
C CYS A 400 10.66 -7.38 -18.89
N ASN A 401 10.74 -8.67 -18.57
CA ASN A 401 10.30 -9.76 -19.46
C ASN A 401 8.81 -9.65 -19.82
N ILE A 402 7.96 -9.42 -18.81
CA ILE A 402 6.53 -9.26 -19.00
C ILE A 402 6.23 -8.09 -19.95
N VAL A 403 6.85 -6.93 -19.72
CA VAL A 403 6.64 -5.76 -20.58
C VAL A 403 7.10 -6.05 -22.02
N GLU A 404 8.26 -6.68 -22.20
CA GLU A 404 8.76 -7.07 -23.53
C GLU A 404 7.82 -8.05 -24.24
N GLU A 405 7.27 -9.04 -23.55
CA GLU A 405 6.26 -9.96 -24.11
C GLU A 405 5.00 -9.21 -24.54
N GLY A 406 4.54 -8.25 -23.74
CA GLY A 406 3.41 -7.38 -24.07
C GLY A 406 3.63 -6.60 -25.36
N VAL A 407 4.83 -6.03 -25.52
CA VAL A 407 5.24 -5.31 -26.74
C VAL A 407 5.36 -6.25 -27.93
N ASN A 408 6.02 -7.40 -27.78
CA ASN A 408 6.22 -8.38 -28.84
C ASN A 408 4.91 -9.01 -29.33
N SER A 409 3.90 -9.08 -28.45
CA SER A 409 2.55 -9.52 -28.84
C SER A 409 1.77 -8.47 -29.67
N GLY A 410 2.28 -7.24 -29.76
CA GLY A 410 1.64 -6.12 -30.46
C GLY A 410 0.47 -5.48 -29.72
N LYS A 411 0.18 -5.91 -28.48
CA LYS A 411 -0.94 -5.40 -27.69
C LYS A 411 -0.56 -4.21 -26.80
N LEU A 412 0.59 -4.28 -26.11
CA LEU A 412 1.12 -3.15 -25.34
C LEU A 412 1.93 -2.25 -26.27
N ARG A 413 1.66 -0.94 -26.22
CA ARG A 413 2.35 0.05 -27.05
C ARG A 413 3.18 0.95 -26.15
N LEU A 414 4.48 1.02 -26.45
CA LEU A 414 5.40 1.92 -25.79
C LEU A 414 5.89 2.97 -26.77
N THR A 415 6.20 4.15 -26.24
CA THR A 415 6.98 5.15 -26.96
C THR A 415 8.43 4.66 -27.11
N ARG A 416 9.15 5.22 -28.08
CA ARG A 416 10.59 4.94 -28.26
C ARG A 416 11.39 5.27 -26.99
N PHE A 417 10.97 6.29 -26.24
CA PHE A 417 11.61 6.66 -24.97
C PHE A 417 11.47 5.55 -23.93
N GLU A 418 10.25 5.04 -23.73
CA GLU A 418 9.97 3.95 -22.80
C GLU A 418 10.65 2.64 -23.22
N THR A 419 10.68 2.33 -24.52
CA THR A 419 11.40 1.16 -25.04
C THR A 419 12.90 1.23 -24.75
N ASN A 420 13.52 2.39 -24.98
CA ASN A 420 14.94 2.58 -24.70
C ASN A 420 15.24 2.52 -23.20
N ALA A 421 14.37 3.12 -22.36
CA ALA A 421 14.51 3.09 -20.91
C ALA A 421 14.39 1.65 -20.37
N LEU A 422 13.41 0.88 -20.85
CA LEU A 422 13.22 -0.52 -20.48
C LEU A 422 14.46 -1.37 -20.81
N ALA A 423 14.98 -1.22 -22.04
CA ALA A 423 16.16 -1.96 -22.48
C ALA A 423 17.40 -1.62 -21.63
N LYS A 424 17.55 -0.34 -21.25
CA LYS A 424 18.65 0.10 -20.37
C LYS A 424 18.51 -0.48 -18.96
N VAL A 425 17.32 -0.39 -18.36
CA VAL A 425 17.02 -0.92 -17.03
C VAL A 425 17.26 -2.43 -16.99
N LYS A 426 16.77 -3.18 -17.99
CA LYS A 426 17.00 -4.62 -18.08
C LYS A 426 18.48 -4.97 -18.18
N ALA A 427 19.22 -4.31 -19.07
CA ALA A 427 20.67 -4.53 -19.22
C ALA A 427 21.43 -4.21 -17.93
N ASP A 428 21.03 -3.17 -17.19
CA ASP A 428 21.63 -2.85 -15.90
C ASP A 428 21.37 -3.96 -14.87
N LEU A 429 20.12 -4.42 -14.76
CA LEU A 429 19.73 -5.49 -13.82
C LEU A 429 20.47 -6.81 -14.12
N GLU A 430 20.57 -7.19 -15.38
CA GLU A 430 21.28 -8.41 -15.83
C GLU A 430 22.80 -8.32 -15.59
N ALA A 431 23.37 -7.12 -15.60
CA ALA A 431 24.79 -6.89 -15.32
C ALA A 431 25.13 -6.88 -13.82
N LEU A 432 24.14 -6.77 -12.93
CA LEU A 432 24.38 -6.85 -11.49
C LEU A 432 24.83 -8.26 -11.10
N THR A 433 25.69 -8.34 -10.07
CA THR A 433 26.10 -9.61 -9.47
C THR A 433 24.91 -10.40 -8.90
N ASP A 434 25.03 -11.72 -8.75
CA ASP A 434 24.08 -12.53 -7.97
C ASP A 434 24.54 -12.69 -6.50
N ASP A 435 25.75 -12.24 -6.18
CA ASP A 435 26.27 -12.21 -4.82
C ASP A 435 25.70 -11.01 -4.04
N ALA A 436 24.82 -11.30 -3.09
CA ALA A 436 24.16 -10.28 -2.28
C ALA A 436 25.14 -9.47 -1.41
N ASP A 437 26.19 -10.10 -0.88
CA ASP A 437 27.17 -9.41 -0.03
C ASP A 437 28.01 -8.44 -0.88
N GLN A 438 28.39 -8.87 -2.09
CA GLN A 438 29.08 -8.01 -3.04
C GLN A 438 28.20 -6.82 -3.46
N PHE A 439 26.94 -7.07 -3.85
CA PHE A 439 26.00 -6.00 -4.21
C PHE A 439 25.79 -5.01 -3.07
N MET A 440 25.63 -5.52 -1.85
CA MET A 440 25.47 -4.72 -0.64
C MET A 440 26.69 -3.84 -0.38
N SER A 441 27.89 -4.43 -0.41
CA SER A 441 29.15 -3.72 -0.16
C SER A 441 29.39 -2.62 -1.20
N ASP A 442 29.18 -2.91 -2.48
CA ASP A 442 29.42 -1.95 -3.56
C ASP A 442 28.48 -0.75 -3.47
N ASN A 443 27.18 -0.98 -3.25
CA ASN A 443 26.20 0.09 -3.13
C ASN A 443 26.36 0.87 -1.82
N LEU A 444 26.71 0.21 -0.72
CA LEU A 444 27.04 0.88 0.54
C LEU A 444 28.22 1.84 0.37
N ALA A 445 29.30 1.39 -0.29
CA ALA A 445 30.47 2.23 -0.55
C ALA A 445 30.14 3.41 -1.48
N LYS A 446 29.39 3.16 -2.56
CA LYS A 446 28.95 4.17 -3.52
C LYS A 446 28.07 5.23 -2.86
N PHE A 447 26.97 4.83 -2.22
CA PHE A 447 25.98 5.79 -1.73
C PHE A 447 26.42 6.53 -0.47
N LYS A 448 27.34 5.97 0.34
CA LYS A 448 28.05 6.75 1.38
C LYS A 448 28.79 7.97 0.82
N GLN A 449 29.30 7.86 -0.41
CA GLN A 449 30.03 8.95 -1.07
C GLN A 449 29.09 9.89 -1.83
N GLU A 450 28.07 9.33 -2.49
CA GLU A 450 27.20 10.08 -3.41
C GLU A 450 25.99 10.75 -2.75
N VAL A 451 25.53 10.25 -1.60
CA VAL A 451 24.31 10.72 -0.91
C VAL A 451 24.66 11.24 0.49
N PRO A 452 24.89 12.56 0.66
CA PRO A 452 25.37 13.11 1.93
C PRO A 452 24.45 12.91 3.14
N VAL A 453 23.15 12.69 2.90
CA VAL A 453 22.13 12.45 3.93
C VAL A 453 21.95 10.96 4.26
N PHE A 454 22.60 10.06 3.53
CA PHE A 454 22.53 8.62 3.81
C PHE A 454 23.30 8.30 5.10
N ARG A 455 22.63 7.56 5.99
CA ARG A 455 23.13 7.14 7.30
C ARG A 455 22.99 5.62 7.42
N PRO A 456 24.05 4.85 7.14
CA PRO A 456 24.04 3.38 7.22
C PRO A 456 23.53 2.81 8.55
N GLU A 457 23.77 3.53 9.64
CA GLU A 457 23.31 3.18 10.98
C GLU A 457 21.78 3.04 11.08
N ASN A 458 21.01 3.71 10.23
CA ASN A 458 19.56 3.52 10.12
C ASN A 458 19.18 2.07 9.78
N TYR A 459 20.07 1.34 9.12
CA TYR A 459 19.86 -0.04 8.66
C TYR A 459 20.71 -1.04 9.46
N GLY A 460 21.44 -0.58 10.49
CA GLY A 460 22.34 -1.42 11.28
C GLY A 460 23.63 -1.81 10.54
N LEU A 461 24.15 -0.92 9.69
CA LEU A 461 25.31 -1.14 8.81
C LEU A 461 26.52 -0.27 9.13
#